data_AF-A0A952MDT4-F1
#
_entry.id   AF-A0A952MDT4-F1
#
_cell.length_a   1.000
_cell.length_b   1.000
_cell.length_c   1.000
_cell.angle_alpha   90.00
_cell.angle_beta   90.00
_cell.angle_gamma   90.00
#
_symmetry.space_group_name_H-M   'P 1'
#
loop_
_entity.id
_entity.type
_entity.pdbx_description
1 polymer ?
#
loop_
_entity_poly.entity_id
_entity_poly.type
_entity_poly.pdbx_seq_one_letter_code
_entity_poly.pdbx_strand_id
1 'polypeptide(L)'
;MELENKEMLKIKSLNRVESLFIIILGLVLFANKSISQISPPGLGKTNIGSWIAVGIRQELDTIEGRGWQSMSYVGLGRKSNPDNYNPFHKAGIFIANQEFHHQFHKTWQYSLALSYRRQDQYLDNPPYEYDKPNLQQEFRVYARLSYLYHTSRIKIVPTIRQEFRKYFTPDFKNADDNFQFRSRFRIQLSANLDRKKKHRLVLSSEQLFSISMKTKANQWTDFNYRESRFSFYYSYSPKTSPFIFNIGYMNNLVGNKKVYSAHYLAFDIIIENPFKLQQRNKDSIKENYE
;
A
#
# COMPACT_ATOMS: atom_id res chain seq x y z
N MET A 1 57.80 -15.08 51.20
CA MET A 1 57.14 -16.09 50.35
C MET A 1 55.66 -15.80 50.46
N GLU A 2 55.25 -14.76 49.74
CA GLU A 2 53.96 -14.08 49.89
C GLU A 2 53.07 -14.55 48.73
N LEU A 3 52.21 -15.51 49.03
CA LEU A 3 51.13 -16.00 48.18
C LEU A 3 49.87 -15.32 48.69
N GLU A 4 49.49 -14.20 48.09
CA GLU A 4 48.09 -13.76 48.13
C GLU A 4 47.81 -12.68 47.08
N ASN A 5 46.64 -12.83 46.45
CA ASN A 5 45.98 -11.88 45.56
C ASN A 5 46.54 -11.69 44.15
N LYS A 6 46.01 -12.50 43.22
CA LYS A 6 45.04 -11.98 42.22
C LYS A 6 44.45 -13.12 41.39
N GLU A 7 43.38 -13.71 41.92
CA GLU A 7 42.24 -13.93 41.05
C GLU A 7 41.76 -12.56 40.56
N MET A 8 41.70 -12.36 39.26
CA MET A 8 40.53 -11.74 38.64
C MET A 8 40.67 -11.87 37.12
N LEU A 9 39.90 -12.83 36.59
CA LEU A 9 39.09 -12.64 35.40
C LEU A 9 39.73 -11.75 34.31
N LYS A 10 40.47 -12.38 33.39
CA LYS A 10 40.55 -11.90 32.01
C LYS A 10 39.14 -11.95 31.39
N ILE A 11 38.28 -11.00 31.73
CA ILE A 11 37.18 -10.63 30.86
C ILE A 11 37.85 -9.97 29.66
N LYS A 12 37.96 -10.72 28.55
CA LYS A 12 38.33 -10.16 27.25
C LYS A 12 37.47 -8.92 27.04
N SER A 13 38.12 -7.76 26.89
CA SER A 13 37.46 -6.52 26.52
C SER A 13 36.76 -6.75 25.19
N LEU A 14 35.44 -6.95 25.23
CA LEU A 14 34.60 -7.00 24.04
C LEU A 14 34.85 -5.70 23.27
N ASN A 15 35.21 -5.80 21.99
CA ASN A 15 35.57 -4.61 21.19
C ASN A 15 34.45 -3.57 21.29
N ARG A 16 34.80 -2.27 21.41
CA ARG A 16 33.81 -1.18 21.51
C ARG A 16 32.75 -1.25 20.40
N VAL A 17 33.12 -1.76 19.22
CA VAL A 17 32.23 -1.98 18.07
C VAL A 17 31.26 -3.15 18.28
N GLU A 18 31.71 -4.26 18.87
CA GLU A 18 30.85 -5.42 19.20
C GLU A 18 29.90 -5.08 20.35
N SER A 19 30.37 -4.31 21.33
CA SER A 19 29.55 -3.78 22.42
C SER A 19 28.50 -2.79 21.90
N LEU A 20 28.87 -1.91 20.96
CA LEU A 20 27.93 -0.99 20.32
C LEU A 20 26.92 -1.74 19.43
N PHE A 21 27.36 -2.79 18.73
CA PHE A 21 26.49 -3.66 17.94
C PHE A 21 25.50 -4.40 18.82
N ILE A 22 25.92 -4.92 19.98
CA ILE A 22 25.04 -5.57 20.97
C ILE A 22 24.11 -4.56 21.66
N ILE A 23 24.54 -3.32 21.90
CA ILE A 23 23.68 -2.24 22.43
C ILE A 23 22.66 -1.78 21.36
N ILE A 24 23.04 -1.70 20.09
CA ILE A 24 22.13 -1.43 18.97
C ILE A 24 21.15 -2.61 18.80
N LEU A 25 21.64 -3.85 18.87
CA LEU A 25 20.85 -5.08 18.82
C LEU A 25 19.90 -5.20 20.03
N GLY A 26 20.32 -4.71 21.20
CA GLY A 26 19.55 -4.65 22.44
C GLY A 26 18.52 -3.51 22.47
N LEU A 27 18.77 -2.38 21.80
CA LEU A 27 17.80 -1.29 21.62
C LEU A 27 16.76 -1.59 20.51
N VAL A 28 16.99 -2.63 19.70
CA VAL A 28 16.07 -3.15 18.67
C VAL A 28 15.04 -4.13 19.24
N LEU A 29 15.25 -4.64 20.45
CA LEU A 29 14.31 -5.48 21.19
C LEU A 29 13.72 -4.55 22.27
N PHE A 30 12.54 -3.95 22.09
CA PHE A 30 11.33 -4.29 22.82
C PHE A 30 10.14 -3.46 22.30
N ALA A 31 8.99 -4.15 22.18
CA ALA A 31 7.59 -3.69 22.25
C ALA A 31 6.97 -2.79 21.14
N ASN A 32 6.08 -3.43 20.38
CA ASN A 32 4.68 -3.11 20.05
C ASN A 32 4.30 -2.00 19.06
N LYS A 33 3.75 -2.45 17.92
CA LYS A 33 2.60 -1.90 17.19
C LYS A 33 2.84 -0.71 16.17
N SER A 34 2.61 -0.92 14.84
CA SER A 34 2.64 0.00 13.66
C SER A 34 1.43 -0.09 12.65
N ILE A 35 1.03 1.01 11.95
CA ILE A 35 -0.25 1.10 11.17
C ILE A 35 -0.20 1.78 9.75
N SER A 36 -0.53 1.07 8.63
CA SER A 36 -1.12 1.37 7.26
C SER A 36 -0.93 2.63 6.34
N GLN A 37 -1.16 2.47 5.00
CA GLN A 37 -1.16 3.47 3.90
C GLN A 37 -1.98 3.02 2.63
N ILE A 38 -2.69 3.94 1.93
CA ILE A 38 -3.33 3.70 0.61
C ILE A 38 -2.37 4.09 -0.53
N SER A 39 -2.24 3.28 -1.58
CA SER A 39 -1.33 3.58 -2.71
C SER A 39 -2.08 4.03 -3.97
N PRO A 40 -1.56 5.04 -4.71
CA PRO A 40 -2.16 5.48 -5.95
C PRO A 40 -2.28 4.35 -6.98
N PRO A 41 -3.38 4.28 -7.72
CA PRO A 41 -3.44 3.48 -8.94
C PRO A 41 -2.58 4.12 -10.04
N GLY A 42 -2.11 3.32 -11.00
CA GLY A 42 -1.60 3.89 -12.25
C GLY A 42 -2.74 4.54 -13.02
N LEU A 43 -2.54 5.77 -13.52
CA LEU A 43 -3.55 6.59 -14.21
C LEU A 43 -3.42 6.56 -15.75
N GLY A 44 -2.75 5.54 -16.29
CA GLY A 44 -2.37 5.47 -17.71
C GLY A 44 -1.15 6.36 -18.02
N LYS A 45 -1.00 6.74 -19.30
CA LYS A 45 0.12 7.56 -19.76
C LYS A 45 0.02 8.98 -19.20
N THR A 46 1.00 9.36 -18.38
CA THR A 46 1.13 10.67 -17.75
C THR A 46 2.57 10.86 -17.28
N ASN A 47 3.02 12.10 -17.13
CA ASN A 47 4.29 12.41 -16.48
C ASN A 47 4.11 12.50 -14.98
N ILE A 48 3.07 13.22 -14.53
CA ILE A 48 2.80 13.41 -13.11
C ILE A 48 1.29 13.28 -12.81
N GLY A 49 0.96 12.79 -11.62
CA GLY A 49 -0.40 12.73 -11.11
C GLY A 49 -0.48 13.09 -9.63
N SER A 50 -1.69 13.44 -9.20
CA SER A 50 -2.02 13.61 -7.78
C SER A 50 -3.05 12.58 -7.36
N TRP A 51 -2.91 12.06 -6.14
CA TRP A 51 -3.84 11.14 -5.53
C TRP A 51 -4.28 11.65 -4.17
N ILE A 52 -5.58 11.59 -3.92
CA ILE A 52 -6.14 11.80 -2.59
C ILE A 52 -7.08 10.65 -2.22
N ALA A 53 -6.98 10.15 -1.00
CA ALA A 53 -7.91 9.15 -0.49
C ALA A 53 -8.38 9.47 0.93
N VAL A 54 -9.63 9.10 1.22
CA VAL A 54 -10.20 9.11 2.57
C VAL A 54 -10.76 7.73 2.85
N GLY A 55 -10.31 7.14 3.95
CA GLY A 55 -10.70 5.80 4.35
C GLY A 55 -11.17 5.71 5.79
N ILE A 56 -12.02 4.72 6.05
CA ILE A 56 -12.46 4.29 7.36
C ILE A 56 -11.93 2.88 7.56
N ARG A 57 -11.14 2.71 8.63
CA ARG A 57 -10.76 1.40 9.12
C ARG A 57 -11.56 1.08 10.36
N GLN A 58 -12.17 -0.10 10.40
CA GLN A 58 -12.98 -0.54 11.52
C GLN A 58 -12.67 -2.00 11.89
N GLU A 59 -12.30 -2.23 13.15
CA GLU A 59 -12.28 -3.57 13.74
C GLU A 59 -13.73 -4.08 13.88
N LEU A 60 -13.97 -5.32 13.47
CA LEU A 60 -15.31 -5.92 13.50
C LEU A 60 -15.51 -6.70 14.80
N ASP A 61 -16.13 -6.04 15.79
CA ASP A 61 -16.27 -6.53 17.18
C ASP A 61 -17.26 -7.66 17.41
N THR A 62 -18.21 -7.88 16.51
CA THR A 62 -19.10 -9.06 16.61
C THR A 62 -18.33 -10.38 16.41
N ILE A 63 -17.06 -10.30 16.02
CA ILE A 63 -16.09 -11.39 15.94
C ILE A 63 -14.87 -11.06 16.82
N GLU A 64 -15.11 -10.51 18.01
CA GLU A 64 -14.06 -10.05 18.92
C GLU A 64 -13.03 -11.15 19.21
N GLY A 65 -11.75 -10.77 19.25
CA GLY A 65 -10.65 -11.69 19.48
C GLY A 65 -10.20 -12.50 18.26
N ARG A 66 -10.97 -12.54 17.16
CA ARG A 66 -10.64 -13.36 15.97
C ARG A 66 -9.92 -12.60 14.84
N GLY A 67 -9.47 -11.36 15.06
CA GLY A 67 -8.56 -10.68 14.13
C GLY A 67 -9.18 -10.20 12.81
N TRP A 68 -10.47 -9.88 12.80
CA TRP A 68 -11.17 -9.33 11.64
C TRP A 68 -11.23 -7.80 11.63
N GLN A 69 -11.07 -7.21 10.45
CA GLN A 69 -11.12 -5.77 10.24
C GLN A 69 -11.67 -5.45 8.85
N SER A 70 -12.43 -4.36 8.73
CA SER A 70 -12.81 -3.76 7.46
C SER A 70 -12.02 -2.48 7.16
N MET A 71 -11.79 -2.25 5.88
CA MET A 71 -11.25 -1.00 5.36
C MET A 71 -12.10 -0.56 4.18
N SER A 72 -12.79 0.56 4.34
CA SER A 72 -13.58 1.21 3.30
C SER A 72 -12.86 2.49 2.90
N TYR A 73 -12.69 2.77 1.60
CA TYR A 73 -12.16 4.06 1.19
C TYR A 73 -12.71 4.52 -0.14
N VAL A 74 -12.70 5.83 -0.31
CA VAL A 74 -12.85 6.50 -1.59
C VAL A 74 -11.58 7.23 -1.94
N GLY A 75 -11.26 7.29 -3.23
CA GLY A 75 -10.07 8.00 -3.69
C GLY A 75 -10.26 8.63 -5.06
N LEU A 76 -9.55 9.74 -5.27
CA LEU A 76 -9.58 10.54 -6.47
C LEU A 76 -8.16 10.72 -6.99
N GLY A 77 -7.97 10.41 -8.27
CA GLY A 77 -6.74 10.67 -9.00
C GLY A 77 -6.95 11.77 -10.04
N ARG A 78 -5.99 12.67 -10.14
CA ARG A 78 -5.85 13.63 -11.25
C ARG A 78 -4.49 13.43 -11.91
N LYS A 79 -4.36 13.82 -13.17
CA LYS A 79 -3.13 13.65 -13.94
C LYS A 79 -2.85 14.83 -14.86
N SER A 80 -1.58 14.98 -15.22
CA SER A 80 -1.10 15.87 -16.26
C SER A 80 -1.44 15.32 -17.66
N ASN A 81 -1.22 16.12 -18.69
CA ASN A 81 -1.06 15.58 -20.03
C ASN A 81 0.37 15.00 -20.19
N PRO A 82 0.61 14.18 -21.22
CA PRO A 82 1.97 13.71 -21.54
C PRO A 82 2.98 14.81 -21.88
N ASP A 83 2.54 16.01 -22.25
CA ASP A 83 3.38 17.15 -22.63
C ASP A 83 3.50 18.23 -21.55
N ASN A 84 2.90 18.03 -20.37
CA ASN A 84 2.98 18.98 -19.26
C ASN A 84 3.16 18.29 -17.91
N TYR A 85 3.36 19.10 -16.86
CA TYR A 85 3.68 18.64 -15.51
C TYR A 85 2.70 19.16 -14.45
N ASN A 86 1.48 19.55 -14.82
CA ASN A 86 0.48 19.95 -13.83
C ASN A 86 -0.26 18.70 -13.28
N PRO A 87 -0.02 18.27 -12.03
CA PRO A 87 -0.60 17.03 -11.49
C PRO A 87 -2.11 17.12 -11.24
N PHE A 88 -2.67 18.33 -11.22
CA PHE A 88 -4.08 18.60 -10.99
C PHE A 88 -4.84 18.95 -12.27
N HIS A 89 -4.24 18.77 -13.45
CA HIS A 89 -4.78 19.29 -14.70
C HIS A 89 -6.16 18.70 -15.06
N LYS A 90 -6.26 17.36 -15.19
CA LYS A 90 -7.52 16.70 -15.55
C LYS A 90 -7.85 15.54 -14.62
N ALA A 91 -9.13 15.15 -14.62
CA ALA A 91 -9.58 13.98 -13.88
C ALA A 91 -8.86 12.73 -14.41
N GLY A 92 -8.54 11.81 -13.51
CA GLY A 92 -7.88 10.56 -13.86
C GLY A 92 -8.73 9.36 -13.48
N ILE A 93 -9.09 9.26 -12.21
CA ILE A 93 -9.85 8.12 -11.69
C ILE A 93 -10.62 8.47 -10.43
N PHE A 94 -11.75 7.81 -10.25
CA PHE A 94 -12.44 7.65 -8.98
C PHE A 94 -12.38 6.18 -8.56
N ILE A 95 -12.14 5.92 -7.28
CA ILE A 95 -12.15 4.59 -6.69
C ILE A 95 -13.08 4.59 -5.48
N ALA A 96 -13.90 3.55 -5.39
CA ALA A 96 -14.53 3.11 -4.17
C ALA A 96 -14.07 1.68 -3.87
N ASN A 97 -13.69 1.40 -2.62
CA ASN A 97 -13.11 0.11 -2.26
C ASN A 97 -13.59 -0.33 -0.89
N GLN A 98 -13.90 -1.62 -0.78
CA GLN A 98 -14.17 -2.32 0.45
C GLN A 98 -13.23 -3.51 0.57
N GLU A 99 -12.51 -3.62 1.68
CA GLU A 99 -11.60 -4.73 1.98
C GLU A 99 -11.86 -5.28 3.37
N PHE A 100 -11.84 -6.61 3.49
CA PHE A 100 -11.94 -7.33 4.74
C PHE A 100 -10.65 -8.08 4.99
N HIS A 101 -10.04 -7.84 6.13
CA HIS A 101 -8.78 -8.45 6.56
C HIS A 101 -9.06 -9.45 7.67
N HIS A 102 -8.34 -10.56 7.63
CA HIS A 102 -8.33 -11.54 8.71
C HIS A 102 -6.89 -11.99 8.99
N GLN A 103 -6.44 -11.73 10.22
CA GLN A 103 -5.18 -12.24 10.72
C GLN A 103 -5.41 -13.59 11.42
N PHE A 104 -5.29 -14.68 10.67
CA PHE A 104 -5.50 -16.05 11.16
C PHE A 104 -4.27 -16.63 11.89
N HIS A 105 -3.11 -15.98 11.77
CA HIS A 105 -1.89 -16.34 12.52
C HIS A 105 -1.12 -15.08 12.93
N LYS A 106 -0.26 -15.16 13.95
CA LYS A 106 0.57 -14.04 14.42
C LYS A 106 1.39 -13.37 13.31
N THR A 107 1.74 -14.13 12.28
CA THR A 107 2.57 -13.69 11.14
C THR A 107 1.88 -13.82 9.78
N TRP A 108 0.62 -14.27 9.71
CA TRP A 108 -0.08 -14.42 8.43
C TRP A 108 -1.43 -13.72 8.46
N GLN A 109 -1.70 -13.00 7.38
CA GLN A 109 -2.95 -12.28 7.16
C GLN A 109 -3.41 -12.52 5.72
N TYR A 110 -4.70 -12.77 5.53
CA TYR A 110 -5.31 -12.66 4.22
C TYR A 110 -6.30 -11.51 4.19
N SER A 111 -6.63 -11.05 2.98
CA SER A 111 -7.75 -10.13 2.79
C SER A 111 -8.51 -10.44 1.51
N LEU A 112 -9.78 -10.08 1.52
CA LEU A 112 -10.69 -10.14 0.39
C LEU A 112 -11.28 -8.76 0.15
N ALA A 113 -11.39 -8.36 -1.10
CA ALA A 113 -11.86 -7.03 -1.42
C ALA A 113 -12.68 -6.95 -2.70
N LEU A 114 -13.54 -5.94 -2.72
CA LEU A 114 -14.30 -5.49 -3.86
C LEU A 114 -13.99 -4.01 -4.10
N SER A 115 -13.67 -3.67 -5.34
CA SER A 115 -13.37 -2.31 -5.76
C SER A 115 -14.16 -1.97 -7.01
N TYR A 116 -14.80 -0.81 -6.99
CA TYR A 116 -15.32 -0.14 -8.16
C TYR A 116 -14.37 1.00 -8.53
N ARG A 117 -14.08 1.12 -9.83
CA ARG A 117 -13.28 2.23 -10.35
C ARG A 117 -13.93 2.81 -11.58
N ARG A 118 -13.81 4.12 -11.69
CA ARG A 118 -14.27 4.90 -12.83
C ARG A 118 -13.08 5.70 -13.32
N GLN A 119 -12.56 5.37 -14.51
CA GLN A 119 -11.34 5.95 -15.05
C GLN A 119 -11.64 6.74 -16.33
N ASP A 120 -11.20 8.00 -16.37
CA ASP A 120 -11.31 8.85 -17.55
C ASP A 120 -10.25 8.46 -18.60
N GLN A 121 -10.71 8.30 -19.84
CA GLN A 121 -9.89 7.92 -20.99
C GLN A 121 -9.67 9.13 -21.88
N TYR A 122 -8.41 9.32 -22.29
CA TYR A 122 -7.99 10.44 -23.12
C TYR A 122 -7.14 9.92 -24.26
N LEU A 123 -7.19 10.62 -25.39
CA LEU A 123 -6.30 10.36 -26.52
C LEU A 123 -4.84 10.53 -26.09
N ASP A 124 -3.96 9.70 -26.66
CA ASP A 124 -2.52 9.72 -26.39
C ASP A 124 -1.77 10.85 -27.12
N ASN A 125 -2.44 11.55 -28.03
CA ASN A 125 -1.89 12.63 -28.86
C ASN A 125 -2.61 13.96 -28.58
N PRO A 126 -1.93 15.11 -28.77
CA PRO A 126 -2.57 16.43 -28.70
C PRO A 126 -3.82 16.49 -29.60
N PRO A 127 -4.93 17.11 -29.16
CA PRO A 127 -5.09 17.92 -27.93
C PRO A 127 -5.40 17.14 -26.64
N TYR A 128 -5.22 15.81 -26.61
CA TYR A 128 -5.48 14.94 -25.45
C TYR A 128 -6.91 15.01 -24.90
N GLU A 129 -7.86 15.23 -25.79
CA GLU A 129 -9.29 15.20 -25.52
C GLU A 129 -9.75 13.81 -25.05
N TYR A 130 -10.99 13.73 -24.56
CA TYR A 130 -11.59 12.46 -24.18
C TYR A 130 -11.58 11.47 -25.35
N ASP A 131 -11.13 10.25 -25.07
CA ASP A 131 -11.18 9.17 -26.03
C ASP A 131 -12.63 8.67 -26.22
N LYS A 132 -12.88 7.77 -27.16
CA LYS A 132 -14.17 7.09 -27.35
C LYS A 132 -14.00 5.59 -27.10
N PRO A 133 -14.53 5.05 -25.99
CA PRO A 133 -15.32 5.72 -24.95
C PRO A 133 -14.47 6.64 -24.05
N ASN A 134 -15.09 7.70 -23.53
CA ASN A 134 -14.43 8.70 -22.69
C ASN A 134 -14.16 8.22 -21.27
N LEU A 135 -14.75 7.08 -20.90
CA LEU A 135 -14.68 6.52 -19.57
C LEU A 135 -14.64 5.00 -19.66
N GLN A 136 -13.84 4.41 -18.79
CA GLN A 136 -13.83 2.98 -18.53
C GLN A 136 -14.23 2.73 -17.08
N GLN A 137 -15.17 1.82 -16.89
CA GLN A 137 -15.60 1.36 -15.58
C GLN A 137 -14.94 0.02 -15.29
N GLU A 138 -14.61 -0.22 -14.03
CA GLU A 138 -13.95 -1.44 -13.60
C GLU A 138 -14.56 -1.96 -12.31
N PHE A 139 -14.89 -3.24 -12.30
CA PHE A 139 -15.10 -4.00 -11.08
C PHE A 139 -13.91 -4.92 -10.86
N ARG A 140 -13.35 -4.86 -9.67
CA ARG A 140 -12.22 -5.68 -9.28
C ARG A 140 -12.55 -6.44 -8.01
N VAL A 141 -12.35 -7.74 -8.07
CA VAL A 141 -12.30 -8.60 -6.89
C VAL A 141 -10.85 -9.02 -6.71
N TYR A 142 -10.34 -8.91 -5.49
CA TYR A 142 -8.99 -9.36 -5.22
C TYR A 142 -8.84 -10.01 -3.86
N ALA A 143 -7.91 -10.94 -3.79
CA ALA A 143 -7.45 -11.57 -2.58
C ALA A 143 -5.98 -11.24 -2.34
N ARG A 144 -5.60 -11.05 -1.08
CA ARG A 144 -4.19 -10.87 -0.67
C ARG A 144 -3.83 -11.95 0.33
N LEU A 145 -2.58 -12.38 0.26
CA LEU A 145 -1.92 -13.12 1.34
C LEU A 145 -0.63 -12.39 1.69
N SER A 146 -0.48 -12.06 2.96
CA SER A 146 0.64 -11.29 3.49
C SER A 146 1.31 -12.05 4.62
N TYR A 147 2.64 -12.01 4.61
CA TYR A 147 3.44 -12.40 5.77
C TYR A 147 3.85 -11.14 6.54
N LEU A 148 3.66 -11.16 7.85
CA LEU A 148 3.88 -10.04 8.74
C LEU A 148 5.17 -10.29 9.50
N TYR A 149 6.27 -9.74 9.00
CA TYR A 149 7.51 -9.68 9.75
C TYR A 149 7.60 -8.34 10.46
N HIS A 150 7.71 -8.33 11.78
CA HIS A 150 7.85 -7.08 12.53
C HIS A 150 8.87 -7.20 13.65
N THR A 151 9.58 -6.11 13.87
CA THR A 151 10.44 -5.85 15.02
C THR A 151 9.86 -4.67 15.80
N SER A 152 10.60 -4.10 16.76
CA SER A 152 10.13 -2.93 17.53
C SER A 152 9.96 -1.66 16.67
N ARG A 153 10.84 -1.46 15.69
CA ARG A 153 10.91 -0.24 14.85
C ARG A 153 10.61 -0.49 13.38
N ILE A 154 10.96 -1.68 12.89
CA ILE A 154 10.89 -2.02 11.47
C ILE A 154 9.82 -3.09 11.26
N LYS A 155 9.03 -2.92 10.23
CA LYS A 155 8.06 -3.88 9.77
C LYS A 155 8.25 -4.15 8.28
N ILE A 156 8.27 -5.41 7.90
CA ILE A 156 8.41 -5.88 6.51
C ILE A 156 7.20 -6.75 6.20
N VAL A 157 6.50 -6.41 5.11
CA VAL A 157 5.29 -7.10 4.67
C VAL A 157 5.44 -7.46 3.20
N PRO A 158 5.95 -8.65 2.88
CA PRO A 158 5.74 -9.23 1.57
C PRO A 158 4.27 -9.66 1.43
N THR A 159 3.69 -9.35 0.27
CA THR A 159 2.31 -9.62 -0.08
C THR A 159 2.25 -10.15 -1.50
N ILE A 160 1.50 -11.24 -1.66
CA ILE A 160 1.02 -11.67 -2.97
C ILE A 160 -0.47 -11.31 -3.09
N ARG A 161 -0.87 -10.85 -4.26
CA ARG A 161 -2.25 -10.49 -4.56
C ARG A 161 -2.65 -11.05 -5.90
N GLN A 162 -3.83 -11.65 -5.92
CA GLN A 162 -4.50 -12.11 -7.13
C GLN A 162 -5.74 -11.24 -7.34
N GLU A 163 -5.86 -10.68 -8.53
CA GLU A 163 -6.95 -9.77 -8.89
C GLU A 163 -7.67 -10.31 -10.13
N PHE A 164 -8.98 -10.35 -10.07
CA PHE A 164 -9.85 -10.45 -11.24
C PHE A 164 -10.46 -9.07 -11.51
N ARG A 165 -10.35 -8.61 -12.75
CA ARG A 165 -10.83 -7.31 -13.20
C ARG A 165 -11.77 -7.52 -14.38
N LYS A 166 -12.96 -6.94 -14.28
CA LYS A 166 -13.92 -6.84 -15.37
C LYS A 166 -14.04 -5.37 -15.76
N TYR A 167 -13.95 -5.08 -17.05
CA TYR A 167 -14.08 -3.72 -17.54
C TYR A 167 -15.35 -3.53 -18.36
N PHE A 168 -15.87 -2.32 -18.28
CA PHE A 168 -17.06 -1.90 -18.97
C PHE A 168 -16.90 -0.51 -19.59
N THR A 169 -17.67 -0.27 -20.64
CA THR A 169 -17.91 1.05 -21.21
C THR A 169 -18.83 1.88 -20.30
N PRO A 170 -19.07 3.18 -20.59
CA PRO A 170 -19.92 4.04 -19.76
C PRO A 170 -21.36 3.52 -19.61
N ASP A 171 -21.87 2.82 -20.61
CA ASP A 171 -23.19 2.19 -20.67
C ASP A 171 -23.19 0.73 -20.16
N PHE A 172 -22.16 0.33 -19.40
CA PHE A 172 -22.01 -1.01 -18.81
C PHE A 172 -21.98 -2.17 -19.83
N LYS A 173 -21.61 -1.90 -21.09
CA LYS A 173 -21.30 -2.94 -22.07
C LYS A 173 -19.84 -3.39 -21.96
N ASN A 174 -19.49 -4.49 -22.62
CA ASN A 174 -18.13 -5.03 -22.59
C ASN A 174 -17.14 -4.02 -23.21
N ALA A 175 -16.09 -3.68 -22.47
CA ALA A 175 -14.98 -2.88 -22.99
C ALA A 175 -14.06 -3.70 -23.92
N ASP A 176 -13.10 -3.05 -24.58
CA ASP A 176 -12.14 -3.73 -25.48
C ASP A 176 -11.31 -4.80 -24.75
N ASP A 177 -10.88 -4.52 -23.52
CA ASP A 177 -10.40 -5.55 -22.59
C ASP A 177 -11.61 -6.06 -21.78
N ASN A 178 -11.97 -7.32 -21.97
CA ASN A 178 -13.17 -7.89 -21.35
C ASN A 178 -12.93 -8.24 -19.88
N PHE A 179 -11.92 -9.08 -19.64
CA PHE A 179 -11.52 -9.59 -18.34
C PHE A 179 -10.01 -9.57 -18.24
N GLN A 180 -9.48 -9.36 -17.04
CA GLN A 180 -8.05 -9.45 -16.76
C GLN A 180 -7.81 -10.17 -15.44
N PHE A 181 -6.88 -11.13 -15.46
CA PHE A 181 -6.26 -11.67 -14.27
C PHE A 181 -4.92 -10.98 -14.05
N ARG A 182 -4.68 -10.52 -12.82
CA ARG A 182 -3.46 -9.80 -12.46
C ARG A 182 -2.87 -10.36 -11.18
N SER A 183 -1.58 -10.71 -11.28
CA SER A 183 -0.73 -11.07 -10.15
C SER A 183 0.07 -9.83 -9.74
N ARG A 184 0.05 -9.51 -8.45
CA ARG A 184 0.83 -8.42 -7.88
C ARG A 184 1.66 -8.93 -6.71
N PHE A 185 2.96 -8.74 -6.81
CA PHE A 185 3.91 -8.98 -5.74
C PHE A 185 4.30 -7.64 -5.15
N ARG A 186 4.29 -7.53 -3.83
CA ARG A 186 4.62 -6.30 -3.12
C ARG A 186 5.50 -6.64 -1.94
N ILE A 187 6.49 -5.80 -1.67
CA ILE A 187 7.21 -5.77 -0.40
C ILE A 187 7.08 -4.36 0.15
N GLN A 188 6.57 -4.24 1.37
CA GLN A 188 6.48 -2.98 2.10
C GLN A 188 7.38 -3.01 3.32
N LEU A 189 8.24 -2.01 3.46
CA LEU A 189 9.04 -1.71 4.64
C LEU A 189 8.42 -0.51 5.36
N SER A 190 8.28 -0.57 6.67
CA SER A 190 7.83 0.56 7.48
C SER A 190 8.76 0.74 8.68
N ALA A 191 9.24 1.95 8.90
CA ALA A 191 10.18 2.28 9.97
C ALA A 191 9.63 3.43 10.82
N ASN A 192 9.46 3.18 12.13
CA ASN A 192 9.04 4.21 13.08
C ASN A 192 10.20 5.18 13.33
N LEU A 193 9.94 6.48 13.19
CA LEU A 193 10.92 7.56 13.36
C LEU A 193 11.02 8.03 14.82
N ASP A 194 9.97 7.82 15.61
CA ASP A 194 9.90 8.24 17.00
C ASP A 194 9.58 7.07 17.94
N ARG A 195 9.99 7.21 19.20
CA ARG A 195 9.69 6.20 20.25
C ARG A 195 8.19 6.07 20.51
N LYS A 196 7.43 7.15 20.29
CA LYS A 196 5.97 7.18 20.48
C LYS A 196 5.21 6.63 19.25
N LYS A 197 5.92 6.26 18.17
CA LYS A 197 5.40 5.67 16.93
C LYS A 197 4.32 6.51 16.24
N LYS A 198 4.36 7.82 16.45
CA LYS A 198 3.49 8.77 15.77
C LYS A 198 3.97 9.04 14.35
N HIS A 199 5.27 8.91 14.10
CA HIS A 199 5.92 9.29 12.86
C HIS A 199 6.55 8.06 12.23
N ARG A 200 6.29 7.83 10.95
CA ARG A 200 6.77 6.62 10.27
C ARG A 200 7.12 6.90 8.82
N LEU A 201 8.17 6.25 8.35
CA LEU A 201 8.47 6.15 6.92
C LEU A 201 8.00 4.81 6.39
N VAL A 202 7.40 4.82 5.21
CA VAL A 202 6.94 3.62 4.51
C VAL A 202 7.55 3.62 3.12
N LEU A 203 8.23 2.53 2.80
CA LEU A 203 8.80 2.25 1.50
C LEU A 203 8.08 1.02 0.93
N SER A 204 7.74 1.02 -0.35
CA SER A 204 7.26 -0.21 -0.98
C SER A 204 7.73 -0.36 -2.41
N SER A 205 7.95 -1.62 -2.80
CA SER A 205 8.27 -2.04 -4.16
C SER A 205 7.21 -3.04 -4.60
N GLU A 206 6.67 -2.84 -5.81
CA GLU A 206 5.58 -3.66 -6.33
C GLU A 206 5.82 -4.03 -7.79
N GLN A 207 5.56 -5.29 -8.14
CA GLN A 207 5.69 -5.84 -9.48
C GLN A 207 4.35 -6.41 -9.93
N LEU A 208 3.87 -5.96 -11.08
CA LEU A 208 2.53 -6.27 -11.58
C LEU A 208 2.63 -7.03 -12.91
N PHE A 209 1.96 -8.18 -12.95
CA PHE A 209 1.87 -9.07 -14.11
C PHE A 209 0.42 -9.30 -14.45
N SER A 210 0.08 -9.42 -15.73
CA SER A 210 -1.31 -9.69 -16.11
C SER A 210 -1.48 -10.39 -17.44
N ILE A 211 -2.61 -11.10 -17.52
CA ILE A 211 -3.19 -11.70 -18.71
C ILE A 211 -4.60 -11.11 -18.89
N SER A 212 -4.89 -10.59 -20.08
CA SER A 212 -6.18 -10.00 -20.46
C SER A 212 -6.84 -10.80 -21.58
N MET A 213 -8.16 -10.93 -21.54
CA MET A 213 -9.01 -11.37 -22.66
C MET A 213 -9.47 -10.16 -23.47
N LYS A 214 -9.13 -10.11 -24.75
CA LYS A 214 -9.57 -9.03 -25.65
C LYS A 214 -10.93 -9.36 -26.25
N THR A 215 -11.89 -8.44 -26.15
CA THR A 215 -13.26 -8.62 -26.67
C THR A 215 -13.29 -8.77 -28.18
N LYS A 216 -12.61 -7.87 -28.93
CA LYS A 216 -12.63 -7.86 -30.40
C LYS A 216 -11.97 -9.09 -31.03
N ALA A 217 -10.87 -9.55 -30.45
CA ALA A 217 -10.11 -10.70 -30.97
C ALA A 217 -10.58 -12.04 -30.37
N ASN A 218 -11.39 -12.01 -29.30
CA ASN A 218 -11.76 -13.17 -28.49
C ASN A 218 -10.56 -14.06 -28.12
N GLN A 219 -9.44 -13.43 -27.77
CA GLN A 219 -8.17 -14.10 -27.52
C GLN A 219 -7.55 -13.60 -26.21
N TRP A 220 -6.95 -14.54 -25.49
CA TRP A 220 -6.09 -14.23 -24.36
C TRP A 220 -4.77 -13.66 -24.85
N THR A 221 -4.29 -12.65 -24.14
CA THR A 221 -2.92 -12.14 -24.27
C THR A 221 -1.95 -13.01 -23.50
N ASP A 222 -0.66 -12.91 -23.80
CA ASP A 222 0.36 -13.60 -23.01
C ASP A 222 0.43 -13.05 -21.58
N PHE A 223 0.79 -13.93 -20.64
CA PHE A 223 1.15 -13.52 -19.30
C PHE A 223 2.42 -12.66 -19.36
N ASN A 224 2.30 -11.40 -18.96
CA ASN A 224 3.40 -10.45 -19.15
C ASN A 224 3.54 -9.50 -17.98
N TYR A 225 4.77 -9.06 -17.75
CA TYR A 225 5.09 -7.92 -16.90
C TYR A 225 4.44 -6.65 -17.47
N ARG A 226 3.83 -5.85 -16.60
CA ARG A 226 3.11 -4.63 -16.98
C ARG A 226 3.72 -3.37 -16.40
N GLU A 227 4.01 -3.38 -15.11
CA GLU A 227 4.48 -2.18 -14.40
C GLU A 227 5.18 -2.53 -13.07
N SER A 228 6.05 -1.63 -12.62
CA SER A 228 6.68 -1.63 -11.30
C SER A 228 6.45 -0.32 -10.58
N ARG A 229 6.03 -0.40 -9.32
CA ARG A 229 5.72 0.77 -8.49
C ARG A 229 6.65 0.84 -7.30
N PHE A 230 7.28 1.99 -7.13
CA PHE A 230 8.15 2.31 -6.02
C PHE A 230 7.55 3.49 -5.26
N SER A 231 7.24 3.29 -3.99
CA SER A 231 6.53 4.26 -3.17
C SER A 231 7.35 4.64 -1.94
N PHE A 232 7.27 5.91 -1.57
CA PHE A 232 7.84 6.46 -0.34
C PHE A 232 6.82 7.37 0.32
N TYR A 233 6.48 7.09 1.57
CA TYR A 233 5.48 7.82 2.33
C TYR A 233 6.01 8.17 3.71
N TYR A 234 5.61 9.36 4.15
CA TYR A 234 5.63 9.75 5.55
C TYR A 234 4.22 9.63 6.12
N SER A 235 4.11 9.01 7.27
CA SER A 235 2.86 8.71 7.95
C SER A 235 2.87 9.33 9.34
N TYR A 236 1.81 10.05 9.67
CA TYR A 236 1.58 10.68 10.96
C TYR A 236 0.29 10.16 11.61
N SER A 237 0.44 9.48 12.75
CA SER A 237 -0.65 8.91 13.54
C SER A 237 -0.60 9.44 14.99
N PRO A 238 -1.27 10.57 15.29
CA PRO A 238 -1.39 11.06 16.65
C PRO A 238 -2.13 10.05 17.55
N LYS A 239 -1.64 9.85 18.78
CA LYS A 239 -2.29 8.95 19.75
C LYS A 239 -3.64 9.46 20.24
N THR A 240 -3.82 10.77 20.32
CA THR A 240 -5.00 11.45 20.87
C THR A 240 -6.12 11.65 19.86
N SER A 241 -5.97 11.18 18.62
CA SER A 241 -6.91 11.42 17.54
C SER A 241 -7.03 10.17 16.67
N PRO A 242 -8.22 9.82 16.14
CA PRO A 242 -8.41 8.63 15.30
C PRO A 242 -7.82 8.78 13.89
N PHE A 243 -7.29 9.94 13.53
CA PHE A 243 -6.80 10.19 12.19
C PHE A 243 -5.36 9.68 12.00
N ILE A 244 -5.12 9.12 10.82
CA ILE A 244 -3.79 8.86 10.27
C ILE A 244 -3.67 9.64 8.98
N PHE A 245 -2.61 10.41 8.86
CA PHE A 245 -2.29 11.19 7.69
C PHE A 245 -1.09 10.55 7.00
N ASN A 246 -1.19 10.33 5.69
CA ASN A 246 -0.09 9.86 4.88
C ASN A 246 0.17 10.88 3.78
N ILE A 247 1.42 11.28 3.60
CA ILE A 247 1.86 12.04 2.44
C ILE A 247 2.99 11.27 1.78
N GLY A 248 2.99 11.18 0.47
CA GLY A 248 4.00 10.40 -0.20
C GLY A 248 4.13 10.65 -1.67
N TYR A 249 5.07 9.90 -2.22
CA TYR A 249 5.46 9.93 -3.60
C TYR A 249 5.51 8.50 -4.14
N MET A 250 5.10 8.32 -5.39
CA MET A 250 5.27 7.05 -6.09
C MET A 250 5.87 7.29 -7.47
N ASN A 251 6.90 6.51 -7.81
CA ASN A 251 7.36 6.33 -9.18
C ASN A 251 6.77 5.03 -9.73
N ASN A 252 6.02 5.12 -10.82
CA ASN A 252 5.49 3.99 -11.57
C ASN A 252 6.25 3.84 -12.90
N LEU A 253 6.99 2.75 -13.06
CA LEU A 253 7.61 2.37 -14.32
C LEU A 253 6.62 1.47 -15.08
N VAL A 254 6.16 1.92 -16.23
CA VAL A 254 5.10 1.26 -17.00
C VAL A 254 5.64 0.78 -18.35
N GLY A 255 5.27 -0.45 -18.72
CA GLY A 255 5.63 -1.08 -19.99
C GLY A 255 6.81 -2.04 -19.87
N ASN A 256 6.96 -2.90 -20.89
CA ASN A 256 8.04 -3.88 -21.01
C ASN A 256 8.95 -3.63 -22.22
N LYS A 257 8.41 -3.08 -23.32
CA LYS A 257 9.14 -2.74 -24.56
C LYS A 257 9.45 -1.24 -24.66
N LYS A 258 8.46 -0.40 -24.39
CA LYS A 258 8.60 1.06 -24.32
C LYS A 258 8.30 1.48 -22.88
N VAL A 259 9.34 1.51 -22.06
CA VAL A 259 9.23 1.87 -20.65
C VAL A 259 9.09 3.38 -20.53
N TYR A 260 8.12 3.83 -19.75
CA TYR A 260 8.01 5.22 -19.32
C TYR A 260 7.78 5.31 -17.81
N SER A 261 8.16 6.43 -17.23
CA SER A 261 7.97 6.70 -15.80
C SER A 261 6.81 7.68 -15.62
N ALA A 262 5.94 7.37 -14.66
CA ALA A 262 4.87 8.24 -14.21
C ALA A 262 5.06 8.50 -12.71
N HIS A 263 5.06 9.77 -12.34
CA HIS A 263 5.30 10.23 -10.98
C HIS A 263 3.99 10.60 -10.30
N TYR A 264 3.84 10.31 -9.01
CA TYR A 264 2.61 10.61 -8.29
C TYR A 264 2.93 11.25 -6.96
N LEU A 265 2.20 12.32 -6.64
CA LEU A 265 2.09 12.85 -5.28
C LEU A 265 0.80 12.34 -4.67
N ALA A 266 0.85 11.95 -3.41
CA ALA A 266 -0.25 11.29 -2.75
C ALA A 266 -0.48 11.84 -1.35
N PHE A 267 -1.76 11.95 -0.99
CA PHE A 267 -2.18 12.31 0.34
C PHE A 267 -3.38 11.47 0.77
N ASP A 268 -3.27 10.76 1.88
CA ASP A 268 -4.35 9.91 2.38
C ASP A 268 -4.72 10.28 3.82
N ILE A 269 -6.01 10.22 4.13
CA ILE A 269 -6.53 10.32 5.49
C ILE A 269 -7.24 9.01 5.82
N ILE A 270 -6.84 8.36 6.91
CA ILE A 270 -7.52 7.16 7.41
C ILE A 270 -8.10 7.49 8.78
N ILE A 271 -9.39 7.21 8.98
CA ILE A 271 -10.08 7.33 10.26
C ILE A 271 -10.14 5.95 10.89
N GLU A 272 -9.51 5.78 12.04
CA GLU A 272 -9.47 4.53 12.78
C GLU A 272 -10.63 4.40 13.76
N ASN A 273 -11.33 3.26 13.66
CA ASN A 273 -12.40 2.84 14.56
C ASN A 273 -13.37 3.99 14.93
N PRO A 274 -13.90 4.75 13.94
CA PRO A 274 -14.75 5.91 14.25
C PRO A 274 -16.00 5.53 15.05
N PHE A 275 -16.45 4.28 14.97
CA PHE A 275 -17.63 3.80 15.68
C PHE A 275 -17.33 3.24 17.08
N LYS A 276 -16.08 3.32 17.57
CA LYS A 276 -15.69 2.94 18.94
C LYS A 276 -15.09 4.10 19.77
N LEU A 277 -15.27 5.34 19.32
CA LEU A 277 -14.59 6.52 19.89
C LEU A 277 -14.83 6.76 21.39
N GLN A 278 -15.88 6.19 21.98
CA GLN A 278 -16.19 6.33 23.42
C GLN A 278 -15.59 5.23 24.30
N GLN A 279 -14.99 4.17 23.74
CA GLN A 279 -14.45 3.06 24.51
C GLN A 279 -13.16 2.55 23.85
N ARG A 280 -11.99 3.11 24.24
CA ARG A 280 -10.69 2.41 24.40
C ARG A 280 -9.50 3.36 24.27
N ASN A 281 -8.50 3.13 25.13
CA ASN A 281 -7.14 3.61 24.97
C ASN A 281 -6.49 2.91 23.75
N LYS A 282 -5.87 3.68 22.82
CA LYS A 282 -5.32 3.17 21.54
C LYS A 282 -4.32 2.02 21.70
N ASP A 283 -3.72 1.84 22.87
CA ASP A 283 -2.79 0.74 23.13
C ASP A 283 -3.45 -0.66 23.01
N SER A 284 -4.78 -0.73 23.10
CA SER A 284 -5.57 -1.98 22.99
C SER A 284 -5.96 -2.38 21.56
N ILE A 285 -5.81 -1.49 20.57
CA ILE A 285 -6.13 -1.77 19.16
C ILE A 285 -5.20 -2.88 18.65
N LYS A 286 -5.78 -3.97 18.13
CA LYS A 286 -5.01 -5.03 17.45
C LYS A 286 -4.80 -4.55 16.03
N GLU A 287 -3.63 -3.99 15.79
CA GLU A 287 -3.27 -3.49 14.48
C GLU A 287 -3.34 -4.57 13.42
N ASN A 288 -4.08 -4.30 12.34
CA ASN A 288 -3.98 -5.06 11.12
C ASN A 288 -3.62 -4.15 9.94
N TYR A 289 -2.90 -4.77 9.02
CA TYR A 289 -1.80 -4.13 8.32
C TYR A 289 -2.08 -4.07 6.81
N GLU A 290 -2.03 -2.87 6.23
CA GLU A 290 -1.77 -2.67 4.79
C GLU A 290 -0.28 -2.76 4.46
#